data_AF-A0A844WUS6-F1
#
_entry.id   AF-A0A844WUS6-F1
#
_cell.length_a   1.000
_cell.length_b   1.000
_cell.length_c   1.000
_cell.angle_alpha   90.00
_cell.angle_beta   90.00
_cell.angle_gamma   90.00
#
_symmetry.space_group_name_H-M   'P 1'
#
loop_
_entity.id
_entity.type
_entity.pdbx_description
1 polymer ?
#
loop_
_entity_poly.entity_id
_entity_poly.type
_entity_poly.pdbx_seq_one_letter_code
_entity_poly.pdbx_strand_id
1 'polypeptide(L)'
;DLEKGGNYLTGADQRLLYANDNYCAFIRKTKSDQILYLCMSFFFSISGIFLIPSLIYSIITCNSDTLFYLLTSGLFCYIILEYLMIPECYQNLFTRRGSPIIFNRKTGKVYINESYF
;
A
#
# COMPACT_ATOMS: atom_id res chain seq x y z
N ASP A 1 27.14 -8.81 13.42
CA ASP A 1 25.88 -9.45 13.82
C ASP A 1 24.98 -8.47 14.55
N LEU A 2 23.86 -8.10 13.93
CA LEU A 2 22.85 -7.25 14.54
C LEU A 2 22.00 -8.13 15.46
N GLU A 3 22.26 -8.09 16.76
CA GLU A 3 21.37 -8.67 17.75
C GLU A 3 19.99 -8.06 17.58
N LYS A 4 19.05 -8.86 17.07
CA LYS A 4 17.62 -8.59 17.20
C LYS A 4 17.37 -8.44 18.70
N GLY A 5 17.13 -7.19 19.14
CA GLY A 5 16.78 -6.88 20.51
C GLY A 5 15.69 -7.84 20.97
N GLY A 6 16.10 -8.84 21.74
CA GLY A 6 15.22 -9.77 22.40
C GLY A 6 14.62 -9.03 23.55
N ASN A 7 13.56 -8.27 23.30
CA ASN A 7 12.60 -7.86 24.29
C ASN A 7 11.37 -7.39 23.53
N TYR A 8 10.35 -8.25 23.52
CA TYR A 8 8.98 -7.80 23.40
C TYR A 8 8.78 -6.79 24.53
N LEU A 9 9.01 -5.50 24.25
CA LEU A 9 8.65 -4.42 25.15
C LEU A 9 7.13 -4.48 25.27
N THR A 10 6.64 -5.19 26.28
CA THR A 10 5.24 -5.52 26.55
C THR A 10 4.34 -4.31 26.84
N GLY A 11 4.86 -3.09 26.62
CA GLY A 11 4.11 -1.83 26.64
C GLY A 11 4.62 -0.75 25.68
N ALA A 12 5.56 -1.06 24.78
CA ALA A 12 5.97 -0.12 23.74
C ALA A 12 5.07 -0.21 22.51
N ASP A 13 4.93 0.90 21.78
CA ASP A 13 4.23 0.92 20.50
C ASP A 13 4.73 -0.21 19.60
N GLN A 14 3.80 -1.01 19.05
CA GLN A 14 4.09 -2.14 18.16
C GLN A 14 4.86 -1.72 16.89
N ARG A 15 4.97 -0.41 16.67
CA ARG A 15 5.77 0.21 15.61
C ARG A 15 7.26 0.32 15.96
N LEU A 16 7.70 0.21 17.22
CA LEU A 16 9.12 0.20 17.55
C LEU A 16 9.75 -1.16 17.19
N LEU A 17 10.63 -1.17 16.20
CA LEU A 17 11.32 -2.38 15.75
C LEU A 17 12.62 -2.63 16.52
N TYR A 18 13.34 -1.55 16.85
CA TYR A 18 14.64 -1.62 17.50
C TYR A 18 14.96 -0.29 18.18
N ALA A 19 15.62 -0.35 19.34
CA ALA A 19 16.20 0.82 19.99
C ALA A 19 17.51 0.45 20.69
N ASN A 20 18.54 1.27 20.51
CA ASN A 20 19.77 1.26 21.29
C ASN A 20 20.21 2.71 21.59
N ASP A 21 21.41 2.88 22.15
CA ASP A 21 21.95 4.20 22.50
C ASP A 21 22.23 5.11 21.29
N ASN A 22 22.44 4.54 20.12
CA ASN A 22 22.78 5.26 18.90
C ASN A 22 21.58 5.44 17.96
N TYR A 23 20.68 4.45 17.88
CA TYR A 23 19.64 4.35 16.86
C TYR A 23 18.32 3.84 17.41
N CYS A 24 17.22 4.37 16.88
CA CYS A 24 15.87 3.82 17.01
C CYS A 24 15.30 3.55 15.62
N ALA A 25 14.62 2.42 15.41
CA ALA A 25 13.97 2.06 14.16
C ALA A 25 12.46 1.83 14.37
N PHE A 26 11.65 2.45 13.53
CA PHE A 26 10.18 2.37 13.58
C PHE A 26 9.60 1.79 12.28
N ILE A 27 8.65 0.88 12.40
CA ILE A 27 7.85 0.32 11.31
C ILE A 27 6.78 1.33 10.89
N ARG A 28 6.57 1.50 9.58
CA ARG A 28 5.58 2.46 9.04
C ARG A 28 4.14 1.94 9.08
N LYS A 29 3.92 0.65 8.81
CA LYS A 29 2.58 0.03 8.80
C LYS A 29 2.43 -0.99 9.93
N THR A 30 1.30 -0.96 10.65
CA THR A 30 0.98 -2.05 11.57
C THR A 30 0.56 -3.30 10.78
N LYS A 31 0.49 -4.47 11.44
CA LYS A 31 -0.06 -5.69 10.80
C LYS A 31 -1.48 -5.48 10.31
N SER A 32 -2.30 -4.83 11.13
CA SER A 32 -3.70 -4.56 10.83
C SER A 32 -3.83 -3.67 9.59
N ASP A 33 -3.05 -2.60 9.54
CA ASP A 33 -3.04 -1.68 8.40
C ASP A 33 -2.65 -2.42 7.11
N GLN A 34 -1.57 -3.21 7.16
CA GLN A 34 -1.11 -3.97 5.99
C GLN A 34 -2.19 -4.94 5.48
N ILE A 35 -2.89 -5.65 6.37
CA ILE A 35 -3.97 -6.57 5.99
C ILE A 35 -5.13 -5.80 5.37
N LEU A 36 -5.54 -4.67 5.99
CA LEU A 36 -6.63 -3.86 5.48
C LEU A 36 -6.33 -3.31 4.09
N TYR A 37 -5.16 -2.71 3.89
CA TYR A 37 -4.76 -2.18 2.58
C TYR A 37 -4.65 -3.29 1.54
N LEU A 38 -4.11 -4.46 1.92
CA LEU A 38 -4.06 -5.63 1.05
C LEU A 38 -5.45 -6.08 0.63
N CYS A 39 -6.40 -6.21 1.56
CA CYS A 39 -7.77 -6.62 1.26
C CYS A 39 -8.45 -5.63 0.32
N MET A 40 -8.31 -4.33 0.57
CA MET A 40 -8.90 -3.29 -0.27
C MET A 40 -8.30 -3.31 -1.68
N SER A 41 -6.97 -3.29 -1.80
CA SER A 41 -6.30 -3.29 -3.10
C SER A 41 -6.59 -4.57 -3.89
N PHE A 42 -6.65 -5.72 -3.21
CA PHE A 42 -6.98 -7.00 -3.83
C PHE A 42 -8.43 -7.05 -4.33
N PHE A 43 -9.38 -6.53 -3.54
CA PHE A 43 -10.78 -6.45 -3.94
C PHE A 43 -10.95 -5.59 -5.19
N PHE A 44 -10.32 -4.40 -5.23
CA PHE A 44 -10.37 -3.55 -6.40
C PHE A 44 -9.77 -4.25 -7.62
N SER A 45 -8.55 -4.80 -7.50
CA SER A 45 -7.87 -5.48 -8.62
C SER A 45 -8.63 -6.69 -9.18
N ILE A 46 -9.31 -7.48 -8.34
CA ILE A 46 -10.17 -8.57 -8.83
C ILE A 46 -11.42 -7.99 -9.50
N SER A 47 -12.04 -6.98 -8.90
CA SER A 47 -13.25 -6.39 -9.48
C SER A 47 -12.98 -5.82 -10.88
N GLY A 48 -11.75 -5.36 -11.16
CA GLY A 48 -11.39 -4.82 -12.47
C GLY A 48 -11.42 -5.86 -13.59
N ILE A 49 -11.12 -7.12 -13.27
CA ILE A 49 -11.17 -8.23 -14.24
C ILE A 49 -12.59 -8.39 -14.83
N PHE A 50 -13.62 -8.13 -14.02
CA PHE A 50 -15.02 -8.26 -14.44
C PHE A 50 -15.63 -6.93 -14.91
N LEU A 51 -15.30 -5.83 -14.23
CA LEU A 51 -15.90 -4.52 -14.51
C LEU A 51 -15.38 -3.92 -15.81
N ILE A 52 -14.09 -4.07 -16.13
CA ILE A 52 -13.51 -3.48 -17.35
C ILE A 52 -14.16 -4.06 -18.61
N PRO A 53 -14.26 -5.39 -18.82
CA PRO A 53 -14.94 -5.95 -19.99
C PRO A 53 -16.42 -5.58 -20.05
N SER A 54 -17.10 -5.56 -18.89
CA SER A 54 -18.53 -5.20 -18.81
C SER A 54 -18.78 -3.75 -19.22
N LEU A 55 -17.93 -2.82 -18.77
CA LEU A 55 -18.01 -1.41 -19.16
C LEU A 55 -17.70 -1.23 -20.64
N ILE A 56 -16.68 -1.91 -21.18
CA ILE A 56 -16.35 -1.86 -22.62
C ILE A 56 -17.55 -2.34 -23.45
N TYR A 57 -18.15 -3.47 -23.09
CA TYR A 57 -19.34 -3.99 -23.77
C TYR A 57 -20.51 -3.00 -23.72
N SER A 58 -20.73 -2.39 -22.55
CA SER A 58 -21.79 -1.39 -22.35
C SER A 58 -21.56 -0.13 -23.19
N ILE A 59 -20.31 0.31 -23.35
CA ILE A 59 -19.94 1.45 -24.21
C ILE A 59 -20.26 1.14 -25.68
N ILE A 60 -19.91 -0.06 -26.16
CA ILE A 60 -20.13 -0.47 -27.56
C ILE A 60 -21.63 -0.57 -27.90
N THR A 61 -22.44 -1.01 -26.94
CA THR A 61 -23.88 -1.23 -27.13
C THR A 61 -24.75 -0.02 -26.78
N CYS A 62 -24.14 1.06 -26.30
CA CYS A 62 -24.84 2.27 -25.89
C CYS A 62 -25.25 3.12 -27.09
N ASN A 63 -26.52 3.52 -27.14
CA ASN A 63 -27.06 4.36 -28.21
C ASN A 63 -27.23 5.83 -27.83
N SER A 64 -27.15 6.18 -26.54
CA SER A 64 -27.32 7.55 -26.08
C SER A 64 -25.98 8.23 -25.80
N ASP A 65 -25.78 9.43 -26.35
CA ASP A 65 -24.54 10.19 -26.20
C ASP A 65 -24.19 10.50 -24.74
N THR A 66 -25.19 10.82 -23.92
CA THR A 66 -24.98 11.15 -22.49
C THR A 66 -24.46 9.96 -21.70
N LEU A 67 -25.04 8.76 -21.89
CA LEU A 67 -24.55 7.55 -21.24
C LEU A 67 -23.19 7.13 -21.82
N PHE A 68 -22.93 7.37 -23.10
CA PHE A 68 -21.63 7.09 -23.70
C PHE A 68 -20.51 7.85 -22.99
N TYR A 69 -20.66 9.17 -22.82
CA TYR A 69 -19.69 10.00 -22.08
C TYR A 69 -19.55 9.60 -20.61
N LEU A 70 -20.66 9.28 -19.95
CA LEU A 70 -20.65 8.84 -18.55
C LEU A 70 -19.89 7.52 -18.40
N LEU A 71 -20.16 6.52 -19.25
CA LEU A 71 -19.52 5.21 -19.20
C LEU A 71 -18.03 5.28 -19.54
N THR A 72 -17.65 6.09 -20.55
CA THR A 72 -16.23 6.30 -20.88
C THR A 72 -15.47 7.02 -19.76
N SER A 73 -16.07 8.03 -19.13
CA SER A 73 -15.47 8.69 -17.96
C SER A 73 -15.30 7.73 -16.78
N GLY A 74 -16.30 6.88 -16.53
CA GLY A 74 -16.25 5.85 -15.48
C GLY A 74 -15.14 4.83 -15.73
N LEU A 75 -15.00 4.36 -16.98
CA LEU A 75 -13.93 3.45 -17.37
C LEU A 75 -12.55 4.08 -17.19
N PHE A 76 -12.38 5.35 -17.57
CA PHE A 76 -11.11 6.06 -17.39
C PHE A 76 -10.73 6.22 -15.90
N CYS A 77 -11.67 6.66 -15.07
CA CYS A 77 -11.45 6.75 -13.62
C CYS A 77 -11.08 5.39 -13.01
N TYR A 78 -11.71 4.33 -13.49
CA TYR A 78 -11.46 2.98 -12.99
C TYR A 78 -10.06 2.45 -13.40
N ILE A 79 -9.59 2.76 -14.60
CA ILE A 79 -8.21 2.44 -15.02
C ILE A 79 -7.19 3.15 -14.12
N ILE A 80 -7.44 4.43 -13.78
CA ILE A 80 -6.58 5.17 -12.85
C ILE A 80 -6.59 4.52 -11.46
N LEU A 81 -7.75 4.10 -10.99
CA LEU A 81 -7.87 3.39 -9.71
C LEU A 81 -7.00 2.12 -9.71
N GLU A 82 -7.09 1.29 -10.75
CA GLU A 82 -6.27 0.07 -10.87
C GLU A 82 -4.78 0.36 -10.93
N TYR A 83 -4.39 1.39 -11.67
CA TYR A 83 -2.99 1.83 -11.74
C TYR A 83 -2.41 2.16 -10.35
N LEU A 84 -3.23 2.66 -9.43
CA LEU A 84 -2.83 2.93 -8.05
C LEU A 84 -2.93 1.68 -7.15
N MET A 85 -3.95 0.84 -7.34
CA MET A 85 -4.23 -0.30 -6.47
C MET A 85 -3.31 -1.50 -6.74
N ILE A 86 -2.88 -1.74 -7.98
CA ILE A 86 -2.00 -2.87 -8.32
C ILE A 86 -0.64 -2.75 -7.61
N PRO A 87 0.07 -1.60 -7.65
CA PRO A 87 1.30 -1.42 -6.89
C PRO A 87 1.09 -1.56 -5.38
N GLU A 88 0.00 -1.02 -4.84
CA GLU A 88 -0.34 -1.12 -3.42
C GLU A 88 -0.58 -2.59 -3.01
N CYS A 89 -1.25 -3.38 -3.86
CA CYS A 89 -1.47 -4.80 -3.67
C CYS A 89 -0.14 -5.57 -3.66
N TYR A 90 0.70 -5.34 -4.67
CA TYR A 90 2.03 -5.95 -4.76
C TYR A 90 2.88 -5.60 -3.54
N GLN A 91 2.92 -4.34 -3.15
CA GLN A 91 3.67 -3.88 -1.99
C GLN A 91 3.18 -4.56 -0.71
N ASN A 92 1.87 -4.62 -0.49
CA ASN A 92 1.33 -5.21 0.73
C ASN A 92 1.39 -6.76 0.75
N LEU A 93 1.54 -7.43 -0.40
CA LEU A 93 1.83 -8.87 -0.50
C LEU A 93 3.30 -9.19 -0.22
N PHE A 94 4.22 -8.46 -0.84
CA PHE A 94 5.63 -8.86 -0.90
C PHE A 94 6.54 -8.06 0.03
N THR A 95 6.17 -6.85 0.43
CA THR A 95 6.97 -6.06 1.38
C THR A 95 6.49 -6.25 2.82
N ARG A 96 7.42 -6.46 3.74
CA ARG A 96 7.10 -6.54 5.17
C ARG A 96 6.94 -5.12 5.73
N ARG A 97 5.69 -4.66 5.95
CA ARG A 97 5.30 -3.47 6.73
C ARG A 97 6.00 -2.14 6.41
N GLY A 98 6.58 -2.03 5.22
CA GLY A 98 7.37 -0.88 4.77
C GLY A 98 8.77 -0.81 5.39
N SER A 99 9.66 -0.07 4.71
CA SER A 99 11.03 0.15 5.19
C SER A 99 11.04 0.95 6.49
N PRO A 100 11.81 0.54 7.52
CA PRO A 100 11.80 1.22 8.80
C PRO A 100 12.33 2.64 8.69
N ILE A 101 11.80 3.55 9.50
CA ILE A 101 12.35 4.89 9.71
C ILE A 101 13.38 4.77 10.82
N ILE A 102 14.63 5.15 10.53
CA ILE A 102 15.75 5.03 11.47
C ILE A 102 16.14 6.41 11.96
N PHE A 103 16.06 6.64 13.26
CA PHE A 103 16.52 7.86 13.93
C PHE A 103 17.87 7.63 14.56
N ASN A 104 18.83 8.52 14.29
CA ASN A 104 20.11 8.56 15.01
C ASN A 104 19.98 9.52 16.19
N ARG A 105 20.04 8.97 17.41
CA ARG A 105 19.88 9.72 18.66
C ARG A 105 21.03 10.69 18.94
N LYS A 106 22.22 10.41 18.42
CA LYS A 106 23.42 11.23 18.64
C LYS A 106 23.51 12.42 17.69
N THR A 107 23.07 12.24 16.44
CA THR A 107 23.18 13.28 15.41
C THR A 107 21.87 14.00 15.12
N GLY A 108 20.74 13.49 15.63
CA GLY A 108 19.40 14.00 15.32
C GLY A 108 18.95 13.73 13.87
N LYS A 109 19.74 12.98 13.09
CA LYS A 109 19.42 12.67 11.69
C LYS A 109 18.39 11.55 11.58
N VAL A 110 17.53 11.67 10.58
CA VAL A 110 16.52 10.67 10.23
C VAL A 110 16.88 10.05 8.89
N TYR A 111 16.93 8.73 8.85
CA TYR A 111 17.17 7.95 7.66
C TYR A 111 15.88 7.25 7.28
N ILE A 112 15.38 7.61 6.11
CA ILE A 112 14.23 6.98 5.48
C ILE A 112 14.81 6.12 4.37
N ASN A 113 14.83 4.80 4.57
CA ASN A 113 15.19 3.93 3.47
C ASN A 113 14.00 3.87 2.51
N GLU A 114 14.14 4.48 1.35
CA GLU A 114 13.19 4.41 0.25
C GLU A 114 13.64 3.42 -0.82
N SER A 115 14.54 2.47 -0.51
CA SER A 115 14.88 1.38 -1.45
C SER A 115 13.62 0.55 -1.74
N TYR A 116 12.88 1.03 -2.73
CA TYR A 116 11.71 0.45 -3.36
C TYR A 116 12.16 0.01 -4.76
N PHE A 117 12.98 -1.05 -4.76
CA PHE A 117 13.03 -2.11 -5.76
C PHE A 117 13.45 -3.39 -5.03
#